data_AF-A0A830HWP3-F1
#
_entry.id   AF-A0A830HWP3-F1
#
_cell.length_a   1.000
_cell.length_b   1.000
_cell.length_c   1.000
_cell.angle_alpha   90.00
_cell.angle_beta   90.00
_cell.angle_gamma   90.00
#
_symmetry.space_group_name_H-M   'P 1'
#
loop_
_entity.id
_entity.type
_entity.pdbx_description
1 polymer ?
#
loop_
_entity_poly.entity_id
_entity_poly.type
_entity_poly.pdbx_seq_one_letter_code
_entity_poly.pdbx_strand_id
1 'polypeptide(L)'
;MASRLRSALLNEQSTLYDCAGVSLGSLSELVLDLLSQPLDTSFDCLRLTFVVGGGKKTRQKYDPTLSRALVEALSSLGFLEDRGAALHPSSAGTFKYQHDTDKDLMFMHVFPHVMSTSAAADSAATASGTSQSTVSPKMWIVTTTCVSLAQRLPNIARQFASKKDLLALLKAHAADVAAIESKLSNMQAVDDEEMARYESAVELKEKIDVVTREMEAMMDEGKLTSREKKSMLEQLQSKVRELESEAENAPSTKRADKLRDAAKKVQARVEKIASHEPYVHTLPNEALLKKLYRELADLEHLEKASSGLQSLDVVRKLERKGDCEAELTSAEQACRGLFEDNAETMEMLAALKKSAYAASASVAAKKKDSSGGGGFTKVGGGRSKAPSRSSGGGGGGRSGMSAFAALALDDDDE
;
A
#
# COMPACT_ATOMS: atom_id res chain seq x y z
N MET A 1 -9.90 3.59 -35.81
CA MET A 1 -8.61 2.87 -35.88
C MET A 1 -8.35 2.08 -34.60
N ALA A 2 -8.46 2.71 -33.42
CA ALA A 2 -8.31 2.06 -32.10
C ALA A 2 -9.06 0.72 -31.98
N SER A 3 -10.35 0.67 -32.36
CA SER A 3 -11.14 -0.58 -32.35
C SER A 3 -10.47 -1.76 -33.08
N ARG A 4 -9.81 -1.56 -34.23
CA ARG A 4 -9.12 -2.63 -34.96
C ARG A 4 -7.87 -3.13 -34.22
N LEU A 5 -7.14 -2.23 -33.56
CA LEU A 5 -6.00 -2.60 -32.72
C LEU A 5 -6.45 -3.28 -31.42
N ARG A 6 -7.54 -2.82 -30.79
CA ARG A 6 -8.17 -3.48 -29.65
C ARG A 6 -8.62 -4.90 -30.02
N SER A 7 -9.27 -5.09 -31.17
CA SER A 7 -9.61 -6.42 -31.70
C SER A 7 -8.39 -7.28 -32.06
N ALA A 8 -7.26 -6.72 -32.50
CA ALA A 8 -6.04 -7.49 -32.71
C ALA A 8 -5.43 -7.96 -31.38
N LEU A 9 -5.29 -7.05 -30.40
CA LEU A 9 -4.81 -7.33 -29.04
C LEU A 9 -5.68 -8.33 -28.26
N LEU A 10 -6.98 -8.39 -28.57
CA LEU A 10 -7.91 -9.40 -28.03
C LEU A 10 -7.63 -10.83 -28.54
N ASN A 11 -7.00 -10.97 -29.72
CA ASN A 11 -6.72 -12.26 -30.36
C ASN A 11 -5.23 -12.65 -30.35
N GLU A 12 -4.32 -11.67 -30.25
CA GLU A 12 -2.87 -11.86 -30.34
C GLU A 12 -2.17 -11.22 -29.14
N GLN A 13 -1.29 -11.99 -28.48
CA GLN A 13 -0.53 -11.52 -27.32
C GLN A 13 0.45 -10.36 -27.62
N SER A 14 0.83 -10.18 -28.89
CA SER A 14 1.79 -9.16 -29.30
C SER A 14 1.46 -8.58 -30.68
N THR A 15 0.86 -7.39 -30.72
CA THR A 15 0.52 -6.68 -31.97
C THR A 15 1.56 -5.60 -32.30
N LEU A 16 1.88 -5.43 -33.60
CA LEU A 16 2.71 -4.33 -34.10
C LEU A 16 1.86 -3.34 -34.90
N TYR A 17 2.08 -2.05 -34.67
CA TYR A 17 1.44 -0.95 -35.38
C TYR A 17 2.49 0.04 -35.89
N ASP A 18 2.43 0.34 -37.18
CA ASP A 18 3.35 1.25 -37.87
C ASP A 18 2.78 2.68 -37.87
N CYS A 19 3.53 3.65 -37.33
CA CYS A 19 3.11 5.05 -37.28
C CYS A 19 3.53 5.88 -38.51
N ALA A 20 4.05 5.27 -39.57
CA ALA A 20 4.42 5.95 -40.81
C ALA A 20 3.22 6.74 -41.38
N GLY A 21 3.38 8.07 -41.52
CA GLY A 21 2.34 8.96 -42.02
C GLY A 21 1.18 9.28 -41.05
N VAL A 22 1.26 8.87 -39.78
CA VAL A 22 0.26 9.22 -38.75
C VAL A 22 0.53 10.61 -38.20
N SER A 23 -0.52 11.42 -38.01
CA SER A 23 -0.41 12.75 -37.40
C SER A 23 -0.32 12.68 -35.87
N LEU A 24 0.37 13.65 -35.24
CA LEU A 24 0.59 13.68 -33.80
C LEU A 24 -0.73 13.66 -32.99
N GLY A 25 -1.72 14.45 -33.41
CA GLY A 25 -3.03 14.50 -32.74
C GLY A 25 -3.78 13.16 -32.84
N SER A 26 -3.82 12.57 -34.03
CA SER A 26 -4.46 11.26 -34.24
C SER A 26 -3.76 10.13 -33.48
N LEU A 27 -2.45 10.24 -33.23
CA LEU A 27 -1.71 9.28 -32.40
C LEU A 27 -2.06 9.43 -30.92
N SER A 28 -2.17 10.64 -30.39
CA SER A 28 -2.61 10.86 -29.00
C SER A 28 -4.04 10.37 -28.77
N GLU A 29 -4.96 10.67 -29.70
CA GLU A 29 -6.33 10.14 -29.67
C GLU A 29 -6.35 8.61 -29.73
N LEU A 30 -5.54 7.99 -30.59
CA LEU A 30 -5.42 6.53 -30.70
C LEU A 30 -4.93 5.89 -29.39
N VAL A 31 -3.94 6.49 -28.73
CA VAL A 31 -3.40 6.00 -27.45
C VAL A 31 -4.44 6.14 -26.33
N LEU A 32 -5.15 7.27 -26.26
CA LEU A 32 -6.23 7.49 -25.30
C LEU A 32 -7.39 6.50 -25.52
N ASP A 33 -7.94 6.39 -26.74
CA ASP A 33 -9.02 5.45 -27.06
C ASP A 33 -8.66 3.99 -26.78
N LEU A 34 -7.39 3.62 -26.99
CA LEU A 34 -6.94 2.23 -26.87
C LEU A 34 -6.62 1.85 -25.41
N LEU A 35 -5.96 2.74 -24.66
CA LEU A 35 -5.32 2.44 -23.37
C LEU A 35 -5.90 3.19 -22.16
N SER A 36 -6.87 4.10 -22.33
CA SER A 36 -7.57 4.75 -21.20
C SER A 36 -8.41 3.79 -20.35
N GLN A 37 -8.72 2.61 -20.90
CA GLN A 37 -9.41 1.53 -20.20
C GLN A 37 -8.57 0.25 -20.31
N PRO A 38 -8.51 -0.58 -19.26
CA PRO A 38 -7.92 -1.91 -19.33
C PRO A 38 -8.49 -2.76 -20.48
N LEU A 39 -7.68 -3.69 -20.99
CA LEU A 39 -8.08 -4.57 -22.08
C LEU A 39 -8.57 -5.92 -21.52
N ASP A 40 -9.82 -6.27 -21.79
CA ASP A 40 -10.46 -7.52 -21.37
C ASP A 40 -10.01 -8.73 -22.22
N THR A 41 -8.84 -9.30 -21.94
CA THR A 41 -8.20 -10.33 -22.79
C THR A 41 -7.97 -11.65 -22.05
N SER A 42 -7.90 -12.75 -22.79
CA SER A 42 -7.53 -14.08 -22.25
C SER A 42 -6.04 -14.22 -21.89
N PHE A 43 -5.21 -13.23 -22.22
CA PHE A 43 -3.77 -13.23 -21.95
C PHE A 43 -3.43 -12.41 -20.68
N ASP A 44 -2.55 -12.95 -19.83
CA ASP A 44 -2.10 -12.27 -18.60
C ASP A 44 -1.14 -11.09 -18.84
N CYS A 45 -0.62 -10.96 -20.06
CA CYS A 45 0.20 -9.84 -20.49
C CYS A 45 0.11 -9.66 -22.01
N LEU A 46 0.03 -8.41 -22.46
CA LEU A 46 0.04 -8.02 -23.87
C LEU A 46 1.21 -7.08 -24.16
N ARG A 47 1.71 -7.12 -25.40
CA ARG A 47 2.68 -6.14 -25.92
C ARG A 47 2.17 -5.46 -27.18
N LEU A 48 1.92 -4.16 -27.11
CA LEU A 48 1.67 -3.34 -28.27
C LEU A 48 2.97 -2.66 -28.70
N THR A 49 3.39 -2.85 -29.95
CA THR A 49 4.64 -2.28 -30.48
C THR A 49 4.33 -1.19 -31.50
N PHE A 50 4.63 0.06 -31.17
CA PHE A 50 4.57 1.19 -32.10
C PHE A 50 5.90 1.34 -32.84
N VAL A 51 5.89 1.37 -34.19
CA VAL A 51 7.06 1.80 -34.97
C VAL A 51 7.03 3.32 -35.05
N VAL A 52 7.93 3.99 -34.31
CA VAL A 52 7.92 5.44 -34.11
C VAL A 52 9.01 6.17 -34.92
N GLY A 53 9.88 5.43 -35.60
CA GLY A 53 10.96 5.99 -36.38
C GLY A 53 11.72 4.94 -37.20
N GLY A 54 12.53 5.41 -38.13
CA GLY A 54 13.47 4.60 -38.89
C GLY A 54 14.67 5.42 -39.35
N GLY A 55 15.81 4.76 -39.50
CA GLY A 55 17.04 5.37 -39.97
C GLY A 55 17.14 5.48 -41.49
N LYS A 56 18.37 5.56 -42.01
CA LYS A 56 18.66 5.90 -43.41
C LYS A 56 18.25 4.80 -44.41
N LYS A 57 18.11 3.55 -43.97
CA LYS A 57 17.69 2.42 -44.83
C LYS A 57 16.17 2.37 -45.01
N THR A 58 15.42 3.04 -44.12
CA THR A 58 13.96 2.92 -44.02
C THR A 58 13.28 3.85 -45.01
N ARG A 59 12.47 3.31 -45.93
CA ARG A 59 11.80 4.09 -46.99
C ARG A 59 10.59 4.88 -46.51
N GLN A 60 10.06 4.53 -45.34
CA GLN A 60 8.90 5.16 -44.72
C GLN A 60 9.30 6.47 -44.04
N LYS A 61 8.38 7.45 -44.05
CA LYS A 61 8.58 8.74 -43.40
C LYS A 61 7.88 8.76 -42.05
N TYR A 62 8.66 9.00 -41.01
CA TYR A 62 8.21 9.20 -39.63
C TYR A 62 8.47 10.65 -39.24
N ASP A 63 7.58 11.25 -38.45
CA ASP A 63 7.82 12.56 -37.86
C ASP A 63 8.77 12.41 -36.65
N PRO A 64 9.86 13.20 -36.57
CA PRO A 64 10.89 13.03 -35.53
C PRO A 64 10.39 13.31 -34.10
N THR A 65 9.18 13.87 -33.94
CA THR A 65 8.56 14.14 -32.64
C THR A 65 7.60 13.03 -32.16
N LEU A 66 7.31 12.01 -32.98
CA LEU A 66 6.39 10.91 -32.65
C LEU A 66 6.76 10.18 -31.35
N SER A 67 8.04 9.88 -31.15
CA SER A 67 8.51 9.21 -29.93
C SER A 67 8.21 10.04 -28.68
N ARG A 68 8.47 11.35 -28.72
CA ARG A 68 8.19 12.28 -27.62
C ARG A 68 6.69 12.42 -27.37
N ALA A 69 5.88 12.60 -28.41
CA ALA A 69 4.43 12.72 -28.29
C ALA A 69 3.79 11.44 -27.73
N LEU A 70 4.29 10.26 -28.10
CA LEU A 70 3.80 8.99 -27.57
C LEU A 70 4.23 8.77 -26.10
N VAL A 71 5.44 9.18 -25.70
CA VAL A 71 5.84 9.22 -24.28
C VAL A 71 4.90 10.13 -23.48
N GLU A 72 4.62 11.34 -23.96
CA GLU A 72 3.76 12.31 -23.27
C GLU A 72 2.31 11.76 -23.10
N ALA A 73 1.75 11.17 -24.16
CA ALA A 73 0.45 10.51 -24.12
C ALA A 73 0.40 9.35 -23.11
N LEU A 74 1.39 8.44 -23.13
CA LEU A 74 1.48 7.32 -22.20
C LEU A 74 1.68 7.77 -20.75
N SER A 75 2.54 8.76 -20.50
CA SER A 75 2.74 9.33 -19.17
C SER A 75 1.47 10.01 -18.63
N SER A 76 0.67 10.66 -19.48
CA SER A 76 -0.63 11.24 -19.07
C SER A 76 -1.66 10.18 -18.66
N LEU A 77 -1.53 8.96 -19.16
CA LEU A 77 -2.32 7.78 -18.76
C LEU A 77 -1.73 7.05 -17.54
N GLY A 78 -0.63 7.55 -16.96
CA GLY A 78 0.02 6.97 -15.79
C GLY A 78 1.01 5.83 -16.09
N PHE A 79 1.37 5.59 -17.35
CA PHE A 79 2.39 4.60 -17.69
C PHE A 79 3.81 5.10 -17.36
N LEU A 80 4.68 4.18 -16.94
CA LEU A 80 6.08 4.46 -16.56
C LEU A 80 7.08 3.98 -17.63
N GLU A 81 8.16 4.73 -17.85
CA GLU A 81 9.29 4.25 -18.68
C GLU A 81 10.06 3.18 -17.90
N ASP A 82 10.14 1.96 -18.43
CA ASP A 82 11.00 0.90 -17.93
C ASP A 82 11.80 0.27 -19.08
N ARG A 83 13.13 0.36 -18.99
CA ARG A 83 14.06 -0.21 -19.97
C ARG A 83 14.24 -1.71 -19.80
N GLY A 84 13.90 -2.26 -18.63
CA GLY A 84 13.84 -3.69 -18.35
C GLY A 84 12.60 -4.37 -18.94
N ALA A 85 11.52 -3.62 -19.19
CA ALA A 85 10.21 -4.16 -19.53
C ALA A 85 10.23 -5.20 -20.66
N ALA A 86 9.51 -6.29 -20.41
CA ALA A 86 9.39 -7.48 -21.25
C ALA A 86 7.94 -7.97 -21.25
N LEU A 87 7.63 -9.00 -22.04
CA LEU A 87 6.30 -9.61 -22.07
C LEU A 87 6.06 -10.46 -20.80
N HIS A 88 5.82 -9.78 -19.68
CA HIS A 88 5.65 -10.35 -18.35
C HIS A 88 4.62 -9.52 -17.55
N PRO A 89 3.78 -10.11 -16.69
CA PRO A 89 2.74 -9.37 -15.95
C PRO A 89 3.27 -8.21 -15.10
N SER A 90 4.51 -8.29 -14.58
CA SER A 90 5.13 -7.19 -13.82
C SER A 90 5.43 -5.93 -14.66
N SER A 91 5.42 -6.04 -15.99
CA SER A 91 5.60 -4.91 -16.91
C SER A 91 4.29 -4.19 -17.26
N ALA A 92 3.12 -4.66 -16.78
CA ALA A 92 1.84 -4.01 -17.06
C ALA A 92 1.80 -2.56 -16.54
N GLY A 93 1.42 -1.61 -17.41
CA GLY A 93 1.51 -0.17 -17.11
C GLY A 93 2.88 0.45 -17.39
N THR A 94 3.76 -0.25 -18.11
CA THR A 94 5.07 0.30 -18.52
C THR A 94 5.20 0.43 -20.03
N PHE A 95 6.18 1.24 -20.47
CA PHE A 95 6.63 1.28 -21.85
C PHE A 95 8.16 1.32 -21.93
N LYS A 96 8.68 0.85 -23.06
CA LYS A 96 10.10 0.73 -23.37
C LYS A 96 10.39 1.25 -24.77
N TYR A 97 11.34 2.17 -24.86
CA TYR A 97 11.94 2.55 -26.14
C TYR A 97 13.05 1.57 -26.52
N GLN A 98 13.06 1.10 -27.77
CA GLN A 98 14.06 0.19 -28.31
C GLN A 98 14.46 0.60 -29.73
N HIS A 99 15.77 0.66 -30.00
CA HIS A 99 16.31 0.87 -31.34
C HIS A 99 16.88 -0.47 -31.86
N ASP A 100 16.29 -1.00 -32.92
CA ASP A 100 16.76 -2.18 -33.63
C ASP A 100 17.72 -1.72 -34.75
N THR A 101 19.02 -1.83 -34.47
CA THR A 101 20.09 -1.37 -35.37
C THR A 101 20.24 -2.21 -36.63
N ASP A 102 19.76 -3.46 -36.62
CA ASP A 102 19.84 -4.35 -37.76
C ASP A 102 18.76 -4.03 -38.78
N LYS A 103 17.54 -3.74 -38.28
CA LYS A 103 16.39 -3.30 -39.10
C LYS A 103 16.36 -1.79 -39.36
N ASP A 104 17.19 -1.00 -38.68
CA ASP A 104 17.22 0.47 -38.75
C ASP A 104 15.86 1.08 -38.37
N LEU A 105 15.21 0.51 -37.34
CA LEU A 105 13.86 0.86 -36.86
C LEU A 105 13.84 1.20 -35.37
N MET A 106 12.99 2.16 -35.02
CA MET A 106 12.77 2.61 -33.64
C MET A 106 11.38 2.18 -33.19
N PHE A 107 11.34 1.42 -32.10
CA PHE A 107 10.14 0.84 -31.53
C PHE A 107 9.83 1.44 -30.16
N MET A 108 8.55 1.64 -29.88
CA MET A 108 8.04 1.81 -28.53
C MET A 108 7.18 0.59 -28.19
N HIS A 109 7.67 -0.25 -27.29
CA HIS A 109 6.88 -1.34 -26.73
C HIS A 109 6.08 -0.81 -25.55
N VAL A 110 4.77 -1.00 -25.57
CA VAL A 110 3.84 -0.63 -24.51
C VAL A 110 3.21 -1.91 -23.98
N PHE A 111 3.08 -2.01 -22.67
CA PHE A 111 2.52 -3.16 -21.99
C PHE A 111 1.22 -2.72 -21.29
N PRO A 112 0.05 -2.83 -21.95
CA PRO A 112 -1.22 -2.36 -21.42
C PRO A 112 -1.60 -3.02 -20.10
N HIS A 113 -2.42 -2.35 -19.30
CA HIS A 113 -3.17 -3.03 -18.25
C HIS A 113 -4.22 -3.95 -18.88
N VAL A 114 -4.22 -5.21 -18.43
CA VAL A 114 -5.14 -6.25 -18.90
C VAL A 114 -6.05 -6.71 -17.76
N MET A 115 -7.27 -7.10 -18.10
CA MET A 115 -8.21 -7.78 -17.22
C MET A 115 -8.48 -9.16 -17.81
N SER A 116 -8.17 -10.21 -17.04
CA SER A 116 -8.29 -11.60 -17.50
C SER A 116 -9.75 -12.07 -17.46
N THR A 117 -10.33 -12.40 -18.61
CA THR A 117 -11.76 -12.73 -18.76
C THR A 117 -12.13 -14.19 -18.44
N SER A 118 -11.22 -14.96 -17.82
CA SER A 118 -11.43 -16.36 -17.43
C SER A 118 -12.56 -16.58 -16.38
N ALA A 119 -13.08 -15.50 -15.77
CA ALA A 119 -14.12 -15.54 -14.74
C ALA A 119 -15.54 -15.18 -15.24
N ALA A 120 -15.77 -15.05 -16.54
CA ALA A 120 -17.04 -14.59 -17.11
C ALA A 120 -18.15 -15.66 -17.17
N ALA A 121 -18.42 -16.35 -16.05
CA ALA A 121 -19.53 -17.31 -15.93
C ALA A 121 -20.18 -17.39 -14.53
N ASP A 122 -20.07 -16.36 -13.68
CA ASP A 122 -21.21 -16.05 -12.81
C ASP A 122 -21.26 -14.58 -12.34
N SER A 123 -22.46 -14.00 -12.45
CA SER A 123 -23.00 -12.80 -11.77
C SER A 123 -22.19 -11.49 -11.78
N ALA A 124 -22.73 -10.50 -12.51
CA ALA A 124 -22.21 -9.13 -12.57
C ALA A 124 -22.75 -8.22 -11.46
N ALA A 125 -21.86 -7.53 -10.72
CA ALA A 125 -22.02 -6.15 -10.25
C ALA A 125 -20.76 -5.61 -9.53
N THR A 126 -20.13 -4.58 -10.10
CA THR A 126 -19.34 -3.51 -9.44
C THR A 126 -18.58 -3.77 -8.14
N ALA A 127 -17.25 -3.89 -8.25
CA ALA A 127 -16.30 -3.12 -7.42
C ALA A 127 -14.92 -3.07 -8.10
N SER A 128 -14.13 -2.02 -7.81
CA SER A 128 -12.77 -1.85 -8.34
C SER A 128 -11.83 -2.89 -7.73
N GLY A 129 -11.71 -4.05 -8.38
CA GLY A 129 -10.78 -5.11 -8.01
C GLY A 129 -9.50 -4.99 -8.82
N THR A 130 -8.42 -4.49 -8.20
CA THR A 130 -7.08 -4.78 -8.71
C THR A 130 -6.91 -6.29 -8.75
N SER A 131 -6.73 -6.86 -9.94
CA SER A 131 -6.30 -8.24 -10.15
C SER A 131 -4.87 -8.40 -9.65
N GLN A 132 -4.71 -8.40 -8.32
CA GLN A 132 -3.58 -9.06 -7.69
C GLN A 132 -3.56 -10.49 -8.25
N SER A 133 -2.38 -10.90 -8.71
CA SER A 133 -2.13 -12.30 -9.02
C SER A 133 -2.56 -13.17 -7.83
N THR A 134 -2.95 -14.41 -8.10
CA THR A 134 -3.31 -15.43 -7.08
C THR A 134 -2.15 -15.80 -6.13
N VAL A 135 -1.03 -15.10 -6.24
CA VAL A 135 0.05 -15.00 -5.27
C VAL A 135 -0.52 -14.47 -3.96
N SER A 136 -0.57 -15.33 -2.94
CA SER A 136 -0.92 -14.94 -1.56
C SER A 136 -0.21 -13.64 -1.17
N PRO A 137 -0.86 -12.66 -0.52
CA PRO A 137 -0.24 -11.37 -0.21
C PRO A 137 1.08 -11.47 0.58
N LYS A 138 1.30 -12.57 1.30
CA LYS A 138 2.58 -12.92 1.93
C LYS A 138 3.70 -13.20 0.92
N MET A 139 3.40 -13.93 -0.16
CA MET A 139 4.33 -14.21 -1.27
C MET A 139 4.62 -12.96 -2.11
N TRP A 140 3.70 -12.00 -2.20
CA TRP A 140 3.98 -10.71 -2.86
C TRP A 140 5.15 -9.96 -2.20
N ILE A 141 5.29 -10.06 -0.87
CA ILE A 141 6.37 -9.40 -0.11
C ILE A 141 7.75 -10.03 -0.40
N VAL A 142 7.79 -11.35 -0.56
CA VAL A 142 9.02 -12.10 -0.88
C VAL A 142 9.50 -11.75 -2.30
N THR A 143 8.57 -11.59 -3.23
CA THR A 143 8.82 -11.42 -4.68
C THR A 143 8.92 -9.97 -5.17
N THR A 144 8.39 -8.99 -4.42
CA THR A 144 8.50 -7.57 -4.78
C THR A 144 9.89 -6.98 -4.51
N THR A 145 10.21 -5.79 -5.02
CA THR A 145 11.48 -5.11 -4.71
C THR A 145 11.45 -4.43 -3.33
N CYS A 146 12.61 -4.26 -2.70
CA CYS A 146 12.78 -3.58 -1.42
C CYS A 146 12.22 -2.14 -1.45
N VAL A 147 12.39 -1.42 -2.56
CA VAL A 147 11.78 -0.08 -2.78
C VAL A 147 10.26 -0.15 -2.74
N SER A 148 9.66 -1.13 -3.41
CA SER A 148 8.20 -1.33 -3.44
C SER A 148 7.64 -1.72 -2.08
N LEU A 149 8.37 -2.55 -1.34
CA LEU A 149 8.05 -2.88 0.05
C LEU A 149 8.10 -1.63 0.93
N ALA A 150 9.20 -0.87 0.90
CA ALA A 150 9.40 0.33 1.71
C ALA A 150 8.28 1.38 1.50
N GLN A 151 7.86 1.60 0.24
CA GLN A 151 6.76 2.52 -0.08
C GLN A 151 5.40 2.06 0.46
N ARG A 152 5.16 0.75 0.55
CA ARG A 152 3.87 0.18 0.99
C ARG A 152 3.86 -0.26 2.44
N LEU A 153 5.01 -0.34 3.10
CA LEU A 153 5.19 -0.78 4.48
C LEU A 153 4.26 -0.06 5.48
N PRO A 154 4.02 1.28 5.41
CA PRO A 154 3.08 1.97 6.32
C PRO A 154 1.63 1.50 6.20
N ASN A 155 1.24 0.96 5.04
CA ASN A 155 -0.12 0.47 4.77
C ASN A 155 -0.25 -1.03 5.03
N ILE A 156 0.80 -1.82 4.78
CA ILE A 156 0.80 -3.28 4.92
C ILE A 156 0.97 -3.70 6.40
N ALA A 157 1.83 -2.99 7.14
CA ALA A 157 2.17 -3.29 8.52
C ALA A 157 2.28 -1.98 9.32
N ARG A 158 1.14 -1.41 9.71
CA ARG A 158 1.06 -0.12 10.43
C ARG A 158 1.54 -0.21 11.88
N GLN A 159 1.23 -1.32 12.55
CA GLN A 159 1.54 -1.59 13.95
C GLN A 159 2.95 -2.19 14.12
N PHE A 160 3.58 -1.98 15.27
CA PHE A 160 4.89 -2.59 15.57
C PHE A 160 4.78 -4.12 15.64
N ALA A 161 3.68 -4.65 16.18
CA ALA A 161 3.38 -6.09 16.15
C ALA A 161 3.34 -6.62 14.72
N SER A 162 2.59 -5.97 13.82
CA SER A 162 2.51 -6.38 12.41
C SER A 162 3.85 -6.31 11.66
N LYS A 163 4.74 -5.38 12.04
CA LYS A 163 6.12 -5.31 11.52
C LYS A 163 7.01 -6.42 12.09
N LYS A 164 6.81 -6.84 13.34
CA LYS A 164 7.50 -8.00 13.94
C LYS A 164 7.15 -9.30 13.22
N ASP A 165 5.87 -9.50 12.89
CA ASP A 165 5.41 -10.69 12.15
C ASP A 165 5.91 -10.71 10.70
N LEU A 166 5.93 -9.54 10.04
CA LEU A 166 6.56 -9.35 8.73
C LEU A 166 8.07 -9.65 8.77
N LEU A 167 8.78 -9.17 9.80
CA LEU A 167 10.20 -9.44 9.98
C LEU A 167 10.48 -10.94 10.20
N ALA A 168 9.63 -11.62 10.98
CA ALA A 168 9.70 -13.07 11.18
C ALA A 168 9.50 -13.84 9.86
N LEU A 169 8.53 -13.43 9.04
CA LEU A 169 8.30 -14.01 7.71
C LEU A 169 9.50 -13.82 6.78
N LEU A 170 10.07 -12.61 6.72
CA LEU A 170 11.24 -12.33 5.89
C LEU A 170 12.47 -13.14 6.33
N LYS A 171 12.68 -13.29 7.64
CA LYS A 171 13.76 -14.12 8.19
C LYS A 171 13.57 -15.62 7.90
N ALA A 172 12.34 -16.13 7.99
CA ALA A 172 12.03 -17.51 7.63
C ALA A 172 12.38 -17.78 6.16
N HIS A 173 11.91 -16.94 5.23
CA HIS A 173 12.25 -17.07 3.82
C HIS A 173 13.76 -16.92 3.54
N ALA A 174 14.48 -16.07 4.28
CA ALA A 174 15.93 -15.96 4.13
C ALA A 174 16.65 -17.24 4.60
N ALA A 175 16.17 -17.89 5.67
CA ALA A 175 16.68 -19.18 6.12
C ALA A 175 16.36 -20.31 5.13
N ASP A 176 15.16 -20.34 4.56
CA ASP A 176 14.77 -21.30 3.51
C ASP A 176 15.68 -21.18 2.28
N VAL A 177 15.94 -19.94 1.82
CA VAL A 177 16.85 -19.65 0.71
C VAL A 177 18.27 -20.11 1.01
N ALA A 178 18.81 -19.81 2.20
CA ALA A 178 20.13 -20.26 2.61
C ALA A 178 20.24 -21.80 2.72
N ALA A 179 19.16 -22.49 3.13
CA ALA A 179 19.10 -23.94 3.13
C ALA A 179 19.12 -24.52 1.70
N ILE A 180 18.45 -23.88 0.74
CA ILE A 180 18.48 -24.25 -0.68
C ILE A 180 19.87 -23.99 -1.29
N GLU A 181 20.51 -22.85 -0.99
CA GLU A 181 21.89 -22.58 -1.38
C GLU A 181 22.86 -23.65 -0.87
N SER A 182 22.68 -24.08 0.39
CA SER A 182 23.46 -25.18 0.97
C SER A 182 23.25 -26.49 0.22
N LYS A 183 22.01 -26.88 -0.10
CA LYS A 183 21.71 -28.06 -0.94
C LYS A 183 22.41 -27.98 -2.29
N LEU A 184 22.29 -26.84 -2.98
CA LEU A 184 22.93 -26.61 -4.29
C LEU A 184 24.45 -26.70 -4.22
N SER A 185 25.08 -26.11 -3.19
CA SER A 185 26.54 -26.20 -2.98
C SER A 185 27.03 -27.63 -2.72
N ASN A 186 26.19 -28.45 -2.08
CA ASN A 186 26.47 -29.85 -1.77
C ASN A 186 26.05 -30.82 -2.89
N MET A 187 25.64 -30.29 -4.07
CA MET A 187 25.11 -31.06 -5.21
C MET A 187 23.94 -31.99 -4.86
N GLN A 188 23.13 -31.60 -3.87
CA GLN A 188 21.93 -32.33 -3.49
C GLN A 188 20.77 -31.97 -4.43
N ALA A 189 19.81 -32.89 -4.56
CA ALA A 189 18.59 -32.61 -5.31
C ALA A 189 17.75 -31.52 -4.60
N VAL A 190 17.32 -30.55 -5.39
CA VAL A 190 16.38 -29.48 -5.01
C VAL A 190 15.14 -29.67 -5.87
N ASP A 191 13.95 -29.59 -5.28
CA ASP A 191 12.70 -29.76 -6.02
C ASP A 191 12.27 -28.49 -6.77
N ASP A 192 11.30 -28.62 -7.69
CA ASP A 192 10.82 -27.51 -8.51
C ASP A 192 10.20 -26.37 -7.67
N GLU A 193 9.63 -26.67 -6.50
CA GLU A 193 9.07 -25.64 -5.61
C GLU A 193 10.17 -24.89 -4.84
N GLU A 194 11.20 -25.61 -4.37
CA GLU A 194 12.39 -25.03 -3.76
C GLU A 194 13.16 -24.15 -4.75
N MET A 195 13.36 -24.61 -5.99
CA MET A 195 13.93 -23.77 -7.06
C MET A 195 13.07 -22.53 -7.33
N ALA A 196 11.74 -22.66 -7.42
CA ALA A 196 10.86 -21.51 -7.59
C ALA A 196 10.90 -20.52 -6.40
N ARG A 197 11.05 -21.00 -5.15
CA ARG A 197 11.25 -20.14 -3.97
C ARG A 197 12.60 -19.41 -4.03
N TYR A 198 13.66 -20.10 -4.44
CA TYR A 198 15.00 -19.53 -4.60
C TYR A 198 15.04 -18.46 -5.70
N GLU A 199 14.52 -18.76 -6.89
CA GLU A 199 14.50 -17.82 -8.03
C GLU A 199 13.61 -16.60 -7.80
N SER A 200 12.56 -16.73 -6.99
CA SER A 200 11.62 -15.64 -6.69
C SER A 200 11.99 -14.80 -5.46
N ALA A 201 13.03 -15.17 -4.72
CA ALA A 201 13.52 -14.42 -3.58
C ALA A 201 14.33 -13.18 -4.02
N VAL A 202 13.76 -11.99 -3.79
CA VAL A 202 14.39 -10.71 -4.17
C VAL A 202 14.79 -9.92 -2.93
N GLU A 203 16.04 -9.47 -2.85
CA GLU A 203 16.52 -8.45 -1.89
C GLU A 203 16.13 -8.72 -0.41
N LEU A 204 16.13 -9.99 0.02
CA LEU A 204 15.60 -10.39 1.33
C LEU A 204 16.35 -9.73 2.50
N LYS A 205 17.67 -9.59 2.39
CA LYS A 205 18.51 -8.96 3.41
C LYS A 205 18.19 -7.46 3.54
N GLU A 206 18.10 -6.77 2.41
CA GLU A 206 17.77 -5.34 2.35
C GLU A 206 16.36 -5.08 2.89
N LYS A 207 15.40 -5.98 2.62
CA LYS A 207 14.04 -5.92 3.19
C LYS A 207 14.04 -6.12 4.71
N ILE A 208 14.83 -7.07 5.21
CA ILE A 208 15.03 -7.30 6.66
C ILE A 208 15.59 -6.04 7.32
N ASP A 209 16.61 -5.41 6.72
CA ASP A 209 17.22 -4.18 7.23
C ASP A 209 16.24 -3.00 7.23
N VAL A 210 15.44 -2.83 6.17
CA VAL A 210 14.40 -1.78 6.08
C VAL A 210 13.32 -1.96 7.15
N VAL A 211 12.77 -3.17 7.32
CA VAL A 211 11.75 -3.43 8.34
C VAL A 211 12.32 -3.27 9.76
N THR A 212 13.56 -3.73 9.99
CA THR A 212 14.24 -3.57 11.29
C THR A 212 14.45 -2.10 11.64
N ARG A 213 14.96 -1.30 10.69
CA ARG A 213 15.19 0.14 10.88
C ARG A 213 13.89 0.92 11.13
N GLU A 214 12.82 0.55 10.44
CA GLU A 214 11.49 1.14 10.63
C GLU A 214 10.89 0.77 12.01
N MET A 215 11.15 -0.44 12.51
CA MET A 215 10.78 -0.84 13.88
C MET A 215 11.57 -0.05 14.93
N GLU A 216 12.88 0.17 14.73
CA GLU A 216 13.69 1.03 15.60
C GLU A 216 13.18 2.47 15.60
N ALA A 217 12.84 3.02 14.43
CA ALA A 217 12.24 4.36 14.32
C ALA A 217 10.94 4.47 15.12
N MET A 218 10.07 3.46 15.08
CA MET A 218 8.85 3.44 15.91
C MET A 218 9.15 3.43 17.42
N MET A 219 10.16 2.68 17.87
CA MET A 219 10.58 2.67 19.27
C MET A 219 11.17 4.02 19.70
N ASP A 220 11.95 4.65 18.83
CA ASP A 220 12.65 5.91 19.09
C ASP A 220 11.76 7.16 19.00
N GLU A 221 10.71 7.11 18.19
CA GLU A 221 9.68 8.16 18.05
C GLU A 221 8.51 7.99 19.02
N GLY A 222 8.45 6.88 19.77
CA GLY A 222 7.36 6.58 20.72
C GLY A 222 6.06 6.11 20.06
N LYS A 223 6.10 5.62 18.81
CA LYS A 223 4.94 5.14 18.04
C LYS A 223 4.49 3.72 18.42
N LEU A 224 4.49 3.39 19.71
CA LEU A 224 4.11 2.09 20.26
C LEU A 224 2.76 2.18 20.98
N THR A 225 1.83 1.25 20.70
CA THR A 225 0.57 1.19 21.48
C THR A 225 0.81 0.82 22.94
N SER A 226 -0.21 0.99 23.80
CA SER A 226 -0.08 0.59 25.21
C SER A 226 0.24 -0.91 25.39
N ARG A 227 -0.28 -1.77 24.52
CA ARG A 227 -0.03 -3.23 24.53
C ARG A 227 1.39 -3.54 24.06
N GLU A 228 1.81 -2.92 22.95
CA GLU A 228 3.15 -3.07 22.38
C GLU A 228 4.23 -2.55 23.34
N LYS A 229 4.05 -1.34 23.89
CA LYS A 229 4.96 -0.74 24.87
C LYS A 229 5.13 -1.64 26.09
N LYS A 230 4.04 -2.21 26.64
CA LYS A 230 4.13 -3.14 27.77
C LYS A 230 4.94 -4.38 27.41
N SER A 231 4.60 -5.03 26.29
CA SER A 231 5.29 -6.25 25.80
C SER A 231 6.78 -6.01 25.53
N MET A 232 7.12 -4.85 24.96
CA MET A 232 8.52 -4.48 24.68
C MET A 232 9.31 -4.14 25.94
N LEU A 233 8.72 -3.43 26.91
CA LEU A 233 9.39 -3.16 28.20
C LEU A 233 9.66 -4.47 28.96
N GLU A 234 8.72 -5.41 28.93
CA GLU A 234 8.89 -6.74 29.55
C GLU A 234 10.01 -7.56 28.87
N GLN A 235 10.03 -7.61 27.53
CA GLN A 235 11.12 -8.28 26.77
C GLN A 235 12.50 -7.64 27.03
N LEU A 236 12.59 -6.31 27.02
CA LEU A 236 13.87 -5.62 27.29
C LEU A 236 14.32 -5.77 28.74
N GLN A 237 13.40 -5.78 29.71
CA GLN A 237 13.73 -6.04 31.12
C GLN A 237 14.16 -7.49 31.37
N SER A 238 13.60 -8.48 30.66
CA SER A 238 14.13 -9.86 30.69
C SER A 238 15.57 -9.89 30.20
N LYS A 239 15.84 -9.27 29.05
CA LYS A 239 17.19 -9.21 28.47
C LYS A 239 18.21 -8.48 29.35
N VAL A 240 17.80 -7.47 30.13
CA VAL A 240 18.68 -6.86 31.16
C VAL A 240 19.06 -7.88 32.23
N ARG A 241 18.09 -8.61 32.79
CA ARG A 241 18.34 -9.63 33.83
C ARG A 241 19.19 -10.79 33.31
N GLU A 242 18.96 -11.22 32.08
CA GLU A 242 19.77 -12.26 31.40
C GLU A 242 21.24 -11.81 31.28
N LEU A 243 21.49 -10.61 30.73
CA LEU A 243 22.84 -10.05 30.60
C LEU A 243 23.53 -9.79 31.95
N GLU A 244 22.77 -9.41 32.99
CA GLU A 244 23.30 -9.24 34.34
C GLU A 244 23.67 -10.59 34.99
N SER A 245 22.81 -11.60 34.86
CA SER A 245 23.07 -12.98 35.30
C SER A 245 24.27 -13.60 34.59
N GLU A 246 24.39 -13.42 33.28
CA GLU A 246 25.58 -13.84 32.53
C GLU A 246 26.85 -13.10 32.98
N ALA A 247 26.74 -11.81 33.35
CA ALA A 247 27.86 -11.04 33.84
C ALA A 247 28.34 -11.49 35.23
N GLU A 248 27.43 -11.98 36.08
CA GLU A 248 27.77 -12.59 37.37
C GLU A 248 28.47 -13.95 37.20
N ASN A 249 28.04 -14.75 36.23
CA ASN A 249 28.59 -16.07 35.92
C ASN A 249 29.77 -16.04 34.92
N ALA A 250 30.23 -14.87 34.51
CA ALA A 250 31.23 -14.74 33.46
C ALA A 250 32.63 -15.24 33.90
N PRO A 251 33.34 -16.05 33.06
CA PRO A 251 34.64 -16.62 33.40
C PRO A 251 35.80 -15.60 33.46
N SER A 252 35.56 -14.33 33.16
CA SER A 252 36.54 -13.25 33.30
C SER A 252 35.89 -11.90 33.53
N THR A 253 36.55 -11.02 34.29
CA THR A 253 36.13 -9.64 34.51
C THR A 253 35.89 -8.88 33.21
N LYS A 254 36.78 -9.04 32.21
CA LYS A 254 36.63 -8.43 30.88
C LYS A 254 35.37 -8.89 30.13
N ARG A 255 34.86 -10.11 30.35
CA ARG A 255 33.56 -10.56 29.82
C ARG A 255 32.40 -10.03 30.65
N ALA A 256 32.51 -10.05 31.98
CA ALA A 256 31.52 -9.47 32.89
C ALA A 256 31.26 -7.98 32.61
N ASP A 257 32.32 -7.18 32.42
CA ASP A 257 32.20 -5.73 32.18
C ASP A 257 31.57 -5.43 30.82
N LYS A 258 31.90 -6.20 29.77
CA LYS A 258 31.23 -6.12 28.46
C LYS A 258 29.73 -6.41 28.57
N LEU A 259 29.34 -7.43 29.33
CA LEU A 259 27.94 -7.82 29.52
C LEU A 259 27.18 -6.77 30.34
N ARG A 260 27.79 -6.20 31.39
CA ARG A 260 27.23 -5.06 32.15
C ARG A 260 27.07 -3.81 31.28
N ASP A 261 28.03 -3.51 30.40
CA ASP A 261 27.92 -2.38 29.49
C ASP A 261 26.88 -2.62 28.38
N ALA A 262 26.62 -3.88 27.99
CA ALA A 262 25.48 -4.25 27.16
C ALA A 262 24.15 -4.06 27.92
N ALA A 263 24.06 -4.55 29.17
CA ALA A 263 22.89 -4.38 30.03
C ALA A 263 22.53 -2.89 30.23
N LYS A 264 23.51 -2.03 30.52
CA LYS A 264 23.32 -0.56 30.60
C LYS A 264 22.75 0.05 29.32
N LYS A 265 23.18 -0.41 28.13
CA LYS A 265 22.65 0.06 26.84
C LYS A 265 21.20 -0.37 26.62
N VAL A 266 20.85 -1.60 27.03
CA VAL A 266 19.47 -2.09 26.99
C VAL A 266 18.60 -1.32 28.00
N GLN A 267 19.10 -1.08 29.21
CA GLN A 267 18.44 -0.30 30.25
C GLN A 267 18.17 1.16 29.82
N ALA A 268 19.12 1.81 29.14
CA ALA A 268 18.90 3.13 28.56
C ALA A 268 17.79 3.15 27.48
N ARG A 269 17.63 2.05 26.72
CA ARG A 269 16.49 1.86 25.79
C ARG A 269 15.17 1.64 26.54
N VAL A 270 15.17 0.89 27.66
CA VAL A 270 14.01 0.72 28.55
C VAL A 270 13.52 2.08 29.06
N GLU A 271 14.42 2.92 29.57
CA GLU A 271 14.11 4.26 30.08
C GLU A 271 13.55 5.18 28.98
N LYS A 272 14.17 5.18 27.80
CA LYS A 272 13.67 5.94 26.64
C LYS A 272 12.23 5.53 26.29
N ILE A 273 11.98 4.24 26.07
CA ILE A 273 10.65 3.71 25.71
C ILE A 273 9.63 3.97 26.83
N ALA A 274 10.04 3.85 28.10
CA ALA A 274 9.20 4.15 29.25
C ALA A 274 8.75 5.62 29.28
N SER A 275 9.59 6.57 28.83
CA SER A 275 9.29 8.01 28.82
C SER A 275 8.24 8.45 27.78
N HIS A 276 8.07 7.72 26.68
CA HIS A 276 7.09 8.09 25.64
C HIS A 276 5.64 7.82 26.06
N GLU A 277 4.69 8.69 25.74
CA GLU A 277 3.27 8.39 25.91
C GLU A 277 2.82 7.28 24.93
N PRO A 278 1.86 6.40 25.32
CA PRO A 278 1.36 5.36 24.42
C PRO A 278 0.70 5.96 23.16
N TYR A 279 1.11 5.49 21.99
CA TYR A 279 0.58 5.93 20.71
C TYR A 279 -0.82 5.34 20.44
N VAL A 280 -1.70 6.16 19.88
CA VAL A 280 -3.03 5.75 19.40
C VAL A 280 -3.03 5.83 17.89
N HIS A 281 -3.26 4.70 17.21
CA HIS A 281 -3.35 4.70 15.75
C HIS A 281 -4.61 5.41 15.27
N THR A 282 -4.46 6.27 14.27
CA THR A 282 -5.58 6.81 13.49
C THR A 282 -5.99 5.79 12.43
N LEU A 283 -7.29 5.61 12.23
CA LEU A 283 -7.80 4.75 11.18
C LEU A 283 -7.61 5.42 9.80
N PRO A 284 -7.17 4.68 8.77
CA PRO A 284 -7.30 5.10 7.39
C PRO A 284 -8.75 5.50 7.11
N ASN A 285 -8.97 6.52 6.28
CA ASN A 285 -10.32 6.94 5.87
C ASN A 285 -11.30 7.28 7.02
N GLU A 286 -10.82 7.59 8.24
CA GLU A 286 -11.68 7.87 9.40
C GLU A 286 -12.79 8.91 9.12
N ALA A 287 -12.49 9.95 8.36
CA ALA A 287 -13.46 10.96 7.95
C ALA A 287 -14.54 10.43 6.99
N LEU A 288 -14.17 9.55 6.07
CA LEU A 288 -15.08 8.86 5.15
C LEU A 288 -15.98 7.89 5.93
N LEU A 289 -15.40 7.06 6.80
CA LEU A 289 -16.12 6.13 7.68
C LEU A 289 -17.12 6.89 8.58
N LYS A 290 -16.71 7.98 9.23
CA LYS A 290 -17.62 8.85 10.01
C LYS A 290 -18.77 9.41 9.16
N LYS A 291 -18.54 9.72 7.89
CA LYS A 291 -19.59 10.17 6.96
C LYS A 291 -20.54 9.03 6.62
N LEU A 292 -20.01 7.88 6.17
CA LEU A 292 -20.79 6.71 5.78
C LEU A 292 -21.61 6.13 6.93
N TYR A 293 -21.07 6.03 8.15
CA TYR A 293 -21.84 5.61 9.33
C TYR A 293 -22.99 6.57 9.67
N ARG A 294 -22.83 7.89 9.45
CA ARG A 294 -23.93 8.86 9.65
C ARG A 294 -25.00 8.73 8.57
N GLU A 295 -24.57 8.63 7.31
CA GLU A 295 -25.45 8.46 6.16
C GLU A 295 -26.28 7.17 6.32
N LEU A 296 -25.65 6.06 6.70
CA LEU A 296 -26.30 4.79 6.97
C LEU A 296 -27.24 4.86 8.19
N ALA A 297 -26.86 5.55 9.28
CA ALA A 297 -27.74 5.76 10.43
C ALA A 297 -28.97 6.63 10.09
N ASP A 298 -28.81 7.65 9.24
CA ASP A 298 -29.91 8.49 8.76
C ASP A 298 -30.84 7.68 7.83
N LEU A 299 -30.30 6.80 6.96
CA LEU A 299 -31.06 5.90 6.10
C LEU A 299 -31.81 4.83 6.90
N GLU A 300 -31.18 4.19 7.89
CA GLU A 300 -31.84 3.29 8.85
C GLU A 300 -33.00 3.97 9.57
N HIS A 301 -32.84 5.23 9.99
CA HIS A 301 -33.92 5.98 10.63
C HIS A 301 -35.05 6.29 9.63
N LEU A 302 -34.72 6.60 8.38
CA LEU A 302 -35.69 6.90 7.32
C LEU A 302 -36.52 5.64 6.96
N GLU A 303 -35.87 4.47 6.87
CA GLU A 303 -36.51 3.17 6.73
C GLU A 303 -37.48 2.90 7.89
N LYS A 304 -37.00 2.98 9.15
CA LYS A 304 -37.79 2.74 10.37
C LYS A 304 -38.95 3.72 10.56
N ALA A 305 -38.82 4.97 10.08
CA ALA A 305 -39.86 5.98 10.16
C ALA A 305 -40.95 5.85 9.07
N SER A 306 -40.70 5.05 8.03
CA SER A 306 -41.55 4.98 6.83
C SER A 306 -42.54 3.80 6.84
N SER A 307 -43.36 3.73 7.89
CA SER A 307 -44.46 2.75 7.99
C SER A 307 -45.65 3.12 7.08
N GLY A 308 -45.51 2.99 5.76
CA GLY A 308 -46.57 3.29 4.78
C GLY A 308 -46.08 3.36 3.34
N LEU A 309 -46.93 3.83 2.42
CA LEU A 309 -46.52 4.11 1.04
C LEU A 309 -45.44 5.19 1.02
N GLN A 310 -44.24 4.82 0.58
CA GLN A 310 -43.11 5.72 0.42
C GLN A 310 -43.25 6.57 -0.86
N SER A 311 -42.77 7.82 -0.83
CA SER A 311 -42.60 8.60 -2.06
C SER A 311 -41.42 8.08 -2.88
N LEU A 312 -41.42 8.33 -4.19
CA LEU A 312 -40.29 7.94 -5.05
C LEU A 312 -38.95 8.52 -4.59
N ASP A 313 -38.95 9.70 -3.95
CA ASP A 313 -37.74 10.31 -3.38
C ASP A 313 -37.27 9.67 -2.07
N VAL A 314 -38.15 8.94 -1.38
CA VAL A 314 -37.77 8.07 -0.24
C VAL A 314 -37.17 6.77 -0.76
N VAL A 315 -37.82 6.13 -1.74
CA VAL A 315 -37.33 4.88 -2.34
C VAL A 315 -35.92 5.07 -2.93
N ARG A 316 -35.70 6.13 -3.71
CA ARG A 316 -34.38 6.50 -4.27
C ARG A 316 -33.29 6.75 -3.22
N LYS A 317 -33.66 7.17 -2.01
CA LYS A 317 -32.70 7.35 -0.90
C LYS A 317 -32.39 6.02 -0.23
N LEU A 318 -33.38 5.13 -0.10
CA LEU A 318 -33.17 3.80 0.45
C LEU A 318 -32.38 2.88 -0.51
N GLU A 319 -32.49 3.06 -1.83
CA GLU A 319 -31.63 2.40 -2.82
C GLU A 319 -30.13 2.69 -2.54
N ARG A 320 -29.79 3.93 -2.15
CA ARG A 320 -28.41 4.33 -1.80
C ARG A 320 -27.86 3.61 -0.57
N LYS A 321 -28.69 2.96 0.26
CA LYS A 321 -28.25 2.18 1.43
C LYS A 321 -27.31 1.04 1.03
N GLY A 322 -27.62 0.33 -0.05
CA GLY A 322 -26.78 -0.76 -0.56
C GLY A 322 -25.39 -0.28 -0.98
N ASP A 323 -25.33 0.83 -1.71
CA ASP A 323 -24.06 1.48 -2.08
C ASP A 323 -23.27 1.92 -0.83
N CYS A 324 -23.94 2.52 0.16
CA CYS A 324 -23.30 2.94 1.40
C CYS A 324 -22.76 1.74 2.21
N GLU A 325 -23.47 0.61 2.25
CA GLU A 325 -23.00 -0.62 2.89
C GLU A 325 -21.79 -1.22 2.16
N ALA A 326 -21.78 -1.19 0.82
CA ALA A 326 -20.64 -1.64 0.01
C ALA A 326 -19.40 -0.72 0.14
N GLU A 327 -19.59 0.59 0.04
CA GLU A 327 -18.53 1.60 0.25
C GLU A 327 -17.93 1.50 1.66
N LEU A 328 -18.77 1.27 2.67
CA LEU A 328 -18.36 1.13 4.06
C LEU A 328 -17.61 -0.19 4.29
N THR A 329 -18.07 -1.30 3.71
CA THR A 329 -17.36 -2.59 3.76
C THR A 329 -15.97 -2.48 3.13
N SER A 330 -15.86 -1.81 1.98
CA SER A 330 -14.58 -1.55 1.31
C SER A 330 -13.65 -0.66 2.16
N ALA A 331 -14.19 0.41 2.76
CA ALA A 331 -13.43 1.29 3.64
C ALA A 331 -12.99 0.61 4.95
N GLU A 332 -13.80 -0.27 5.54
CA GLU A 332 -13.44 -1.07 6.71
C GLU A 332 -12.37 -2.12 6.38
N GLN A 333 -12.44 -2.76 5.21
CA GLN A 333 -11.40 -3.69 4.73
C GLN A 333 -10.07 -2.96 4.51
N ALA A 334 -10.09 -1.77 3.91
CA ALA A 334 -8.89 -0.93 3.71
C ALA A 334 -8.24 -0.42 5.02
N CYS A 335 -8.90 -0.57 6.17
CA CYS A 335 -8.30 -0.24 7.47
C CYS A 335 -7.42 -1.36 8.05
N ARG A 336 -7.57 -2.59 7.55
CA ARG A 336 -6.91 -3.80 8.07
C ARG A 336 -5.55 -3.99 7.41
N GLY A 337 -4.49 -4.00 8.22
CA GLY A 337 -3.15 -4.38 7.76
C GLY A 337 -3.04 -5.90 7.51
N LEU A 338 -2.07 -6.31 6.70
CA LEU A 338 -1.93 -7.70 6.24
C LEU A 338 -1.48 -8.67 7.34
N PHE A 339 -0.78 -8.14 8.34
CA PHE A 339 -0.28 -8.86 9.54
C PHE A 339 -0.91 -8.31 10.83
N GLU A 340 -2.08 -7.66 10.76
CA GLU A 340 -2.73 -7.12 11.96
C GLU A 340 -3.56 -8.19 12.68
N ASP A 341 -3.34 -8.33 13.99
CA ASP A 341 -4.33 -8.88 14.92
C ASP A 341 -5.54 -7.93 14.93
N ASN A 342 -6.50 -8.22 14.04
CA ASN A 342 -7.60 -7.32 13.69
C ASN A 342 -8.49 -6.90 14.88
N ALA A 343 -8.31 -7.48 16.07
CA ALA A 343 -9.02 -7.12 17.29
C ALA A 343 -8.96 -5.60 17.59
N GLU A 344 -7.77 -4.99 17.57
CA GLU A 344 -7.59 -3.56 17.89
C GLU A 344 -8.21 -2.66 16.80
N THR A 345 -7.98 -2.98 15.52
CA THR A 345 -8.58 -2.27 14.39
C THR A 345 -10.11 -2.38 14.41
N MET A 346 -10.69 -3.54 14.78
CA MET A 346 -12.14 -3.71 14.94
C MET A 346 -12.71 -2.97 16.15
N GLU A 347 -11.99 -2.90 17.28
CA GLU A 347 -12.43 -2.09 18.43
C GLU A 347 -12.48 -0.59 18.07
N MET A 348 -11.48 -0.08 17.35
CA MET A 348 -11.48 1.29 16.85
C MET A 348 -12.64 1.55 15.88
N LEU A 349 -12.92 0.64 14.94
CA LEU A 349 -14.07 0.74 14.02
C LEU A 349 -15.42 0.70 14.77
N ALA A 350 -15.56 -0.16 15.77
CA ALA A 350 -16.77 -0.25 16.59
C ALA A 350 -17.00 1.04 17.41
N ALA A 351 -15.95 1.61 18.01
CA ALA A 351 -16.00 2.89 18.70
C ALA A 351 -16.37 4.04 17.73
N LEU A 352 -15.79 4.02 16.52
CA LEU A 352 -16.07 4.98 15.45
C LEU A 352 -17.56 4.94 15.05
N LYS A 353 -18.08 3.75 14.74
CA LYS A 353 -19.50 3.52 14.42
C LYS A 353 -20.42 4.03 15.54
N LYS A 354 -20.14 3.65 16.79
CA LYS A 354 -20.92 4.09 17.96
C LYS A 354 -20.94 5.62 18.10
N SER A 355 -19.80 6.30 17.88
CA SER A 355 -19.72 7.76 17.93
C SER A 355 -20.51 8.44 16.81
N ALA A 356 -20.52 7.85 15.61
CA ALA A 356 -21.20 8.39 14.45
C ALA A 356 -22.73 8.29 14.57
N TYR A 357 -23.25 7.14 15.03
CA TYR A 357 -24.68 6.92 15.30
C TYR A 357 -25.19 7.79 16.47
N ALA A 358 -24.38 7.99 17.52
CA ALA A 358 -24.75 8.92 18.60
C ALA A 358 -24.85 10.38 18.10
N ALA A 359 -23.96 10.77 17.17
CA ALA A 359 -23.98 12.10 16.57
C ALA A 359 -25.24 12.32 15.69
N SER A 360 -25.62 11.38 14.81
CA SER A 360 -26.83 11.53 13.98
C SER A 360 -28.10 11.60 14.84
N ALA A 361 -28.22 10.75 15.87
CA ALA A 361 -29.35 10.80 16.81
C ALA A 361 -29.50 12.18 17.49
N SER A 362 -28.38 12.82 17.87
CA SER A 362 -28.40 14.16 18.48
C SER A 362 -28.86 15.28 17.52
N VAL A 363 -28.58 15.13 16.22
CA VAL A 363 -29.02 16.07 15.17
C VAL A 363 -30.49 15.87 14.83
N ALA A 364 -30.96 14.62 14.79
CA ALA A 364 -32.38 14.29 14.62
C ALA A 364 -33.24 14.85 15.77
N ALA A 365 -32.77 14.75 17.02
CA ALA A 365 -33.43 15.35 18.18
C ALA A 365 -33.57 16.88 18.05
N LYS A 366 -32.48 17.60 17.73
CA LYS A 366 -32.51 19.06 17.57
C LYS A 366 -33.41 19.57 16.45
N LYS A 367 -33.61 18.80 15.38
CA LYS A 367 -34.57 19.16 14.31
C LYS A 367 -36.04 19.01 14.73
N LYS A 368 -36.34 18.24 15.79
CA LYS A 368 -37.70 18.01 16.26
C LYS A 368 -38.23 19.18 17.11
N ASP A 369 -37.34 19.90 17.78
CA ASP A 369 -37.70 21.11 18.55
C ASP A 369 -37.87 22.37 17.67
N SER A 370 -37.40 22.36 16.42
CA SER A 370 -37.43 23.53 15.52
C SER A 370 -38.64 23.61 14.58
N SER A 371 -39.68 22.78 14.75
CA SER A 371 -40.89 22.79 13.90
C SER A 371 -42.16 23.26 14.61
N GLY A 372 -42.05 23.81 15.83
CA GLY A 372 -43.18 24.34 16.61
C GLY A 372 -43.08 25.84 16.88
N GLY A 373 -43.97 26.62 16.24
CA GLY A 373 -44.26 28.01 16.65
C GLY A 373 -43.82 29.10 15.67
N GLY A 374 -44.78 29.70 14.97
CA GLY A 374 -44.57 30.99 14.31
C GLY A 374 -44.45 32.12 15.34
N GLY A 375 -43.50 33.04 15.14
CA GLY A 375 -43.21 34.12 16.07
C GLY A 375 -42.60 35.34 15.38
N PHE A 376 -43.25 36.49 15.54
CA PHE A 376 -42.95 37.75 14.84
C PHE A 376 -41.80 38.52 15.51
N THR A 377 -40.83 38.97 14.71
CA THR A 377 -39.84 40.05 14.99
C THR A 377 -39.04 40.06 16.30
N LYS A 378 -37.71 40.18 16.19
CA LYS A 378 -37.01 41.41 16.63
C LYS A 378 -35.61 41.56 16.03
N VAL A 379 -35.31 42.78 15.58
CA VAL A 379 -33.98 43.21 15.18
C VAL A 379 -33.24 43.76 16.40
N GLY A 380 -31.99 43.34 16.57
CA GLY A 380 -31.03 43.86 17.54
C GLY A 380 -29.80 42.95 17.52
N GLY A 381 -28.56 43.41 17.29
CA GLY A 381 -28.04 44.75 17.49
C GLY A 381 -27.04 44.73 18.65
N GLY A 382 -25.89 44.07 18.47
CA GLY A 382 -24.88 43.86 19.52
C GLY A 382 -23.47 43.73 18.94
N ARG A 383 -22.52 44.50 19.49
CA ARG A 383 -21.17 44.69 18.93
C ARG A 383 -20.13 43.74 19.56
N SER A 384 -19.14 43.37 18.75
CA SER A 384 -17.70 43.21 19.09
C SER A 384 -17.24 42.27 20.22
N LYS A 385 -16.31 41.36 19.90
CA LYS A 385 -14.86 41.57 20.18
C LYS A 385 -13.96 40.47 19.57
N ALA A 386 -12.85 40.89 18.95
CA ALA A 386 -11.56 40.19 19.00
C ALA A 386 -10.77 40.74 20.23
N PRO A 387 -9.63 40.18 20.70
CA PRO A 387 -8.41 39.80 19.93
C PRO A 387 -8.08 38.30 20.15
N SER A 388 -6.86 37.72 20.11
CA SER A 388 -5.46 38.20 20.00
C SER A 388 -4.52 37.13 19.40
N ARG A 389 -3.26 37.51 19.13
CA ARG A 389 -2.13 36.61 18.76
C ARG A 389 -1.14 36.46 19.92
N SER A 390 -0.47 35.31 20.00
CA SER A 390 0.88 35.09 20.58
C SER A 390 1.42 33.77 19.98
N SER A 391 2.57 33.61 19.33
CA SER A 391 3.96 34.15 19.41
C SER A 391 4.92 33.27 20.23
N GLY A 392 6.01 32.80 19.58
CA GLY A 392 7.04 31.88 20.12
C GLY A 392 6.84 30.44 19.60
N GLY A 393 7.80 29.72 19.01
CA GLY A 393 9.27 29.83 18.97
C GLY A 393 9.90 28.77 19.90
N GLY A 394 10.92 27.98 19.53
CA GLY A 394 11.68 27.81 18.28
C GLY A 394 12.86 26.84 18.48
N GLY A 395 13.56 26.46 17.40
CA GLY A 395 14.79 25.62 17.43
C GLY A 395 14.56 24.10 17.58
N GLY A 396 15.47 23.21 17.16
CA GLY A 396 16.71 23.41 16.39
C GLY A 396 17.81 22.39 16.73
N GLY A 397 18.43 21.78 15.71
CA GLY A 397 19.58 20.85 15.83
C GLY A 397 19.16 19.37 15.95
N ARG A 398 19.58 18.37 15.16
CA ARG A 398 20.79 18.02 14.37
C ARG A 398 21.47 16.78 14.98
N SER A 399 21.71 15.78 14.13
CA SER A 399 22.89 14.89 14.13
C SER A 399 23.11 13.92 15.29
N GLY A 400 22.99 12.62 15.00
CA GLY A 400 23.56 11.53 15.81
C GLY A 400 23.63 10.24 14.98
N MET A 401 24.79 9.59 14.93
CA MET A 401 25.06 8.47 14.02
C MET A 401 25.41 7.19 14.80
N SER A 402 25.21 6.03 14.15
CA SER A 402 25.96 4.76 14.29
C SER A 402 25.36 3.56 15.04
N ALA A 403 25.84 2.39 14.58
CA ALA A 403 26.15 1.19 15.36
C ALA A 403 25.02 0.22 15.78
N PHE A 404 24.28 -0.31 14.81
CA PHE A 404 23.53 -1.56 14.95
C PHE A 404 24.47 -2.79 14.92
N ALA A 405 25.26 -2.97 15.99
CA ALA A 405 26.24 -4.07 16.12
C ALA A 405 26.03 -4.88 17.41
N ALA A 406 24.79 -4.95 17.91
CA ALA A 406 24.43 -5.58 19.19
C ALA A 406 23.24 -6.56 19.08
N LEU A 407 22.96 -7.04 17.87
CA LEU A 407 21.80 -7.90 17.56
C LEU A 407 22.14 -9.05 16.58
N ALA A 408 23.44 -9.31 16.38
CA ALA A 408 24.01 -10.35 15.52
C ALA A 408 25.27 -10.96 16.16
N LEU A 409 25.12 -11.43 17.40
CA LEU A 409 26.12 -12.19 18.17
C LEU A 409 25.41 -13.34 18.90
N ASP A 410 24.76 -14.16 18.10
CA ASP A 410 24.35 -15.55 18.31
C ASP A 410 24.27 -16.16 16.89
N ASP A 411 24.48 -17.47 16.75
CA ASP A 411 24.60 -18.24 15.49
C ASP A 411 25.90 -18.05 14.66
N ASP A 412 27.08 -18.27 15.28
CA ASP A 412 28.31 -18.74 14.60
C ASP A 412 29.37 -19.19 15.65
N ASP A 413 29.18 -20.39 16.25
CA ASP A 413 30.21 -21.11 17.04
C ASP A 413 29.78 -22.59 17.32
N GLU A 414 29.63 -23.41 16.28
CA GLU A 414 29.91 -24.88 16.29
C GLU A 414 30.50 -25.34 14.93
#